data_AF-A0A3P7IX64-F1
#
_entry.id   AF-A0A3P7IX64-F1
#
_cell.length_a   1.000
_cell.length_b   1.000
_cell.length_c   1.000
_cell.angle_alpha   90.00
_cell.angle_beta   90.00
_cell.angle_gamma   90.00
#
_symmetry.space_group_name_H-M   'P 1'
#
loop_
_entity.id
_entity.type
_entity.pdbx_description
1 polymer ?
#
loop_
_entity_poly.entity_id
_entity_poly.type
_entity_poly.pdbx_seq_one_letter_code
_entity_poly.pdbx_strand_id
1 'polypeptide(L)'
;MQRALYLSALILQSWTLDLIYLHDGSPLFGEEVVSPHGKHLMQFVGIPFAEPPIGNLRFRKPKPKHPWRTPLNATILPNSCIQVDPTKRLAVMVWVYGGGFWSGTSTLDVYDGRILTV
;
A
#
# COMPACT_ATOMS: atom_id res chain seq x y z
N MET A 1 15.23 0.19 55.19
CA MET A 1 14.31 -0.94 54.89
C MET A 1 13.78 -0.77 53.47
N GLN A 2 13.23 -1.85 52.90
CA GLN A 2 12.57 -2.07 51.60
C GLN A 2 12.03 -0.82 50.85
N ARG A 3 12.00 -0.77 49.51
CA ARG A 3 12.65 -1.55 48.42
C ARG A 3 12.38 -0.77 47.13
N ALA A 4 13.33 -0.67 46.21
CA ALA A 4 13.05 -0.12 44.87
C ALA A 4 12.15 -1.08 44.08
N LEU A 5 11.10 -0.56 43.46
CA LEU A 5 10.26 -1.28 42.50
C LEU A 5 10.21 -0.49 41.19
N TYR A 6 11.31 -0.58 40.44
CA TYR A 6 11.25 -0.43 38.99
C TYR A 6 10.59 -1.68 38.43
N LEU A 7 9.41 -1.55 37.82
CA LEU A 7 8.89 -2.56 36.90
C LEU A 7 8.15 -1.84 35.76
N SER A 8 8.85 -1.79 34.64
CA SER A 8 8.39 -1.26 33.36
C SER A 8 7.15 -1.98 32.87
N ALA A 9 5.97 -1.40 33.13
CA ALA A 9 4.71 -1.74 32.47
C ALA A 9 4.36 -0.79 31.32
N LEU A 10 5.34 -0.04 30.81
CA LEU A 10 5.37 0.31 29.39
C LEU A 10 5.75 -0.94 28.61
N ILE A 11 4.81 -1.89 28.52
CA ILE A 11 4.68 -2.67 27.29
C ILE A 11 4.26 -1.61 26.27
N LEU A 12 5.26 -1.04 25.61
CA LEU A 12 5.07 -0.35 24.33
C LEU A 12 4.16 -1.27 23.53
N GLN A 13 2.98 -0.77 23.15
CA GLN A 13 2.07 -1.54 22.32
C GLN A 13 2.90 -2.00 21.13
N SER A 14 3.11 -3.31 21.05
CA SER A 14 3.82 -3.90 19.93
C SER A 14 2.93 -3.61 18.74
N TRP A 15 3.33 -2.63 17.92
CA TRP A 15 2.73 -2.40 16.62
C TRP A 15 3.04 -3.65 15.79
N THR A 16 2.18 -4.65 15.93
CA THR A 16 2.29 -5.91 15.21
C THR A 16 1.93 -5.61 13.78
N LEU A 17 2.97 -5.41 12.97
CA LEU A 17 2.88 -5.54 11.53
C LEU A 17 2.38 -6.97 11.25
N ASP A 18 1.09 -7.08 10.94
CA ASP A 18 0.46 -8.39 10.76
C ASP A 18 1.02 -9.06 9.51
N LEU A 19 1.65 -10.22 9.73
CA LEU A 19 2.24 -11.03 8.67
C LEU A 19 1.17 -11.89 8.00
N ILE A 20 0.86 -11.59 6.75
CA ILE A 20 -0.12 -12.30 5.92
C ILE A 20 0.57 -12.93 4.71
N TYR A 21 0.02 -14.03 4.22
CA TYR A 21 0.48 -14.74 3.03
C TYR A 21 -0.53 -14.57 1.89
N LEU A 22 -0.02 -14.25 0.71
CA LEU A 22 -0.79 -14.30 -0.54
C LEU A 22 -1.03 -15.75 -0.98
N HIS A 23 -1.95 -15.94 -1.94
CA HIS A 23 -2.29 -17.26 -2.50
C HIS A 23 -1.08 -18.00 -3.13
N ASP A 24 -0.06 -17.28 -3.58
CA ASP A 24 1.19 -17.83 -4.12
C ASP A 24 2.23 -18.17 -3.03
N GLY A 25 1.89 -17.96 -1.75
CA GLY A 25 2.78 -18.14 -0.60
C GLY A 25 3.68 -16.94 -0.31
N SER A 26 3.55 -15.83 -1.03
CA SER A 26 4.37 -14.63 -0.82
C SER A 26 3.98 -13.90 0.48
N PRO A 27 4.91 -13.68 1.43
CA PRO A 27 4.63 -13.03 2.71
C PRO A 27 4.65 -11.50 2.61
N LEU A 28 3.77 -10.83 3.35
CA LEU A 28 3.72 -9.37 3.45
C LEU A 28 3.23 -8.89 4.81
N PHE A 29 3.65 -7.69 5.19
CA PHE A 29 3.22 -6.97 6.38
C PHE A 29 2.16 -5.94 6.04
N GLY A 30 1.06 -5.88 6.80
CA GLY A 30 0.06 -4.82 6.75
C GLY A 30 0.07 -3.91 7.96
N GLU A 31 -0.85 -2.94 7.95
CA GLU A 31 -1.08 -1.99 9.05
C GLU A 31 -2.58 -1.86 9.34
N GLU A 32 -2.93 -1.75 10.62
CA GLU A 32 -4.29 -1.40 11.05
C GLU A 32 -4.46 0.13 11.01
N VAL A 33 -5.45 0.59 10.25
CA VAL A 33 -5.75 2.02 10.07
C VAL A 33 -7.20 2.33 10.46
N VAL A 34 -7.43 3.53 11.00
CA VAL A 34 -8.77 4.02 11.35
C VAL A 34 -9.29 4.92 10.22
N SER A 35 -10.49 4.63 9.72
CA SER A 35 -11.15 5.45 8.71
C SER A 35 -11.66 6.79 9.29
N PRO A 36 -11.96 7.80 8.45
CA PRO A 36 -12.55 9.06 8.92
C PRO A 36 -13.85 8.89 9.72
N HIS A 37 -14.55 7.77 9.53
CA HIS A 37 -15.79 7.40 10.25
C HIS A 37 -15.54 6.53 11.50
N GLY A 38 -14.30 6.44 11.98
CA GLY A 38 -13.93 5.72 13.21
C GLY A 38 -13.88 4.19 13.07
N LYS A 39 -14.00 3.64 11.86
CA LYS A 39 -13.93 2.18 11.63
C LYS A 39 -12.48 1.73 11.43
N HIS A 40 -12.09 0.71 12.18
CA HIS A 40 -10.80 0.02 12.04
C HIS A 40 -10.76 -0.87 10.78
N LEU A 41 -9.65 -0.84 10.04
CA LEU A 41 -9.45 -1.52 8.76
C LEU A 41 -8.01 -2.03 8.65
N MET A 42 -7.80 -3.23 8.09
CA MET A 42 -6.46 -3.64 7.65
C MET A 42 -6.14 -3.07 6.28
N GLN A 43 -5.00 -2.37 6.17
CA GLN A 43 -4.51 -1.77 4.94
C GLN A 43 -3.26 -2.50 4.42
N PHE A 44 -3.25 -2.70 3.09
CA PHE A 44 -2.09 -3.19 2.34
C PHE A 44 -1.96 -2.37 1.05
N VAL A 45 -0.79 -1.79 0.82
CA VAL A 45 -0.44 -0.94 -0.31
C VAL A 45 0.91 -1.39 -0.91
N GLY A 46 1.16 -1.04 -2.17
CA GLY A 46 2.45 -1.30 -2.81
C GLY A 46 2.74 -2.77 -3.21
N ILE A 47 1.78 -3.68 -3.07
CA ILE A 47 1.94 -5.10 -3.45
C ILE A 47 2.20 -5.22 -4.97
N PRO A 48 3.33 -5.81 -5.41
CA PRO A 48 3.67 -5.92 -6.83
C PRO A 48 2.96 -7.10 -7.50
N PHE A 49 2.20 -6.83 -8.57
CA PHE A 49 1.56 -7.86 -9.40
C PHE A 49 2.37 -8.27 -10.65
N ALA A 50 3.35 -7.44 -11.05
CA ALA A 50 4.18 -7.63 -12.23
C ALA A 50 5.67 -7.34 -11.93
N GLU A 51 6.55 -7.87 -12.76
CA GLU A 51 7.96 -7.45 -12.78
C GLU A 51 8.10 -6.01 -13.33
N PRO A 52 9.04 -5.20 -12.80
CA PRO A 52 9.21 -3.81 -13.23
C PRO A 52 9.45 -3.67 -14.75
N PRO A 53 8.72 -2.81 -15.48
CA PRO A 53 8.80 -2.66 -16.94
C PRO A 53 10.02 -1.81 -17.36
N ILE A 54 11.21 -2.19 -16.90
CA ILE A 54 12.48 -1.50 -17.12
C ILE A 54 13.40 -2.27 -18.09
N GLY A 55 14.36 -1.57 -18.68
CA GLY A 55 15.27 -2.14 -19.69
C GLY A 55 14.50 -2.84 -20.82
N ASN A 56 14.86 -4.10 -21.09
CA ASN A 56 14.23 -4.92 -22.13
C ASN A 56 12.75 -5.27 -21.88
N LEU A 57 12.20 -5.02 -20.70
CA LEU A 57 10.76 -5.18 -20.43
C LEU A 57 9.94 -3.93 -20.76
N ARG A 58 10.58 -2.77 -21.01
CA ARG A 58 9.89 -1.55 -21.42
C ARG A 58 9.17 -1.79 -22.75
N PHE A 59 7.93 -1.30 -22.84
CA PHE A 59 7.02 -1.48 -23.99
C PHE A 59 6.61 -2.94 -24.30
N ARG A 60 6.92 -3.92 -23.44
CA ARG A 60 6.43 -5.29 -23.57
C ARG A 60 5.18 -5.51 -22.70
N LYS A 61 4.47 -6.62 -22.95
CA LYS A 61 3.40 -7.08 -22.05
C LYS A 61 3.97 -7.27 -20.62
N PRO A 62 3.22 -6.92 -19.57
CA PRO A 62 3.67 -7.11 -18.19
C PRO A 62 3.91 -8.61 -17.94
N LYS A 63 5.05 -8.93 -17.34
CA LYS A 63 5.34 -10.28 -16.86
C LYS A 63 4.83 -10.39 -15.42
N PRO A 64 4.07 -11.43 -15.04
CA PRO A 64 3.64 -11.63 -13.65
C PRO A 64 4.82 -11.61 -12.68
N LYS A 65 4.60 -11.05 -11.48
CA LYS A 65 5.61 -11.03 -10.43
C LYS A 65 5.90 -12.45 -9.97
N HIS A 66 7.17 -12.80 -9.81
CA HIS A 66 7.53 -14.08 -9.21
C HIS A 66 7.34 -14.05 -7.69
N PRO A 67 6.86 -15.15 -7.07
CA PRO A 67 6.68 -15.23 -5.62
C PRO A 67 7.97 -14.94 -4.85
N TRP A 68 7.85 -14.29 -3.71
CA TRP A 68 8.99 -13.87 -2.88
C TRP A 68 9.01 -14.58 -1.52
N ARG A 69 10.18 -14.60 -0.87
CA ARG A 69 10.40 -15.31 0.41
C ARG A 69 10.56 -14.37 1.61
N THR A 70 11.10 -13.17 1.37
CA THR A 70 11.29 -12.15 2.40
C THR A 70 10.01 -11.32 2.54
N PRO A 71 9.42 -11.17 3.75
CA PRO A 71 8.22 -10.37 3.93
C PRO A 71 8.34 -8.97 3.32
N LEU A 72 7.41 -8.63 2.43
CA LEU A 72 7.32 -7.30 1.84
C LEU A 72 6.61 -6.37 2.81
N ASN A 73 7.16 -5.18 3.08
CA ASN A 73 6.42 -4.16 3.79
C ASN A 73 5.35 -3.54 2.88
N ALA A 74 4.08 -3.89 3.08
CA ALA A 74 2.94 -3.39 2.32
C ALA A 74 2.23 -2.22 3.04
N THR A 75 2.95 -1.40 3.81
CA THR A 75 2.45 -0.13 4.37
C THR A 75 2.92 1.10 3.59
N ILE A 76 3.82 0.92 2.61
CA ILE A 76 4.44 2.00 1.84
C ILE A 76 3.74 2.15 0.48
N LEU A 77 3.31 3.38 0.15
CA LEU A 77 2.74 3.68 -1.16
C LEU A 77 3.76 3.42 -2.30
N PRO A 78 3.36 2.76 -3.40
CA PRO A 78 4.26 2.52 -4.53
C PRO A 78 4.54 3.81 -5.30
N ASN A 79 5.67 3.82 -6.00
CA ASN A 79 5.97 4.87 -6.97
C ASN A 79 4.91 4.92 -8.08
N SER A 80 4.40 6.11 -8.38
CA SER A 80 3.61 6.35 -9.60
C SER A 80 4.42 6.09 -10.86
N CYS A 81 3.73 5.79 -11.95
CA CYS A 81 4.34 5.76 -13.29
C CYS A 81 4.89 7.15 -13.67
N ILE A 82 5.82 7.18 -14.63
CA ILE A 82 6.32 8.44 -15.22
C ILE A 82 5.17 9.10 -16.00
N GLN A 83 4.60 10.16 -15.44
CA GLN A 83 3.47 10.91 -16.01
C GLN A 83 3.57 12.40 -15.64
N VAL A 84 2.95 13.27 -16.44
CA VAL A 84 2.73 14.69 -16.10
C VAL A 84 1.38 14.79 -15.39
N ASP A 85 1.34 15.44 -14.23
CA ASP A 85 0.38 15.20 -13.13
C ASP A 85 -0.95 15.99 -13.19
N PRO A 86 -2.13 15.32 -13.29
CA PRO A 86 -3.45 15.94 -13.18
C PRO A 86 -4.51 15.01 -12.52
N THR A 87 -4.12 14.22 -11.51
CA THR A 87 -4.93 13.85 -10.32
C THR A 87 -5.89 12.59 -10.25
N LYS A 88 -5.91 11.69 -9.19
CA LYS A 88 -6.60 10.31 -9.11
C LYS A 88 -7.29 9.77 -7.79
N ARG A 89 -8.44 8.99 -7.85
CA ARG A 89 -9.39 8.49 -6.75
C ARG A 89 -9.62 6.97 -6.66
N LEU A 90 -10.09 6.55 -5.47
CA LEU A 90 -10.70 5.26 -5.09
C LEU A 90 -12.07 5.55 -4.40
N ALA A 91 -13.00 4.65 -4.04
CA ALA A 91 -13.06 3.18 -4.03
C ALA A 91 -13.02 2.55 -5.43
N VAL A 92 -13.49 1.29 -5.60
CA VAL A 92 -13.34 0.54 -6.87
C VAL A 92 -14.34 0.94 -7.97
N MET A 93 -14.49 2.25 -8.13
CA MET A 93 -14.44 2.84 -9.45
C MET A 93 -13.07 2.49 -10.07
N VAL A 94 -13.03 1.67 -11.13
CA VAL A 94 -11.81 1.52 -11.93
C VAL A 94 -11.63 2.81 -12.73
N TRP A 95 -11.08 3.82 -12.07
CA TRP A 95 -10.89 5.13 -12.66
C TRP A 95 -9.67 5.13 -13.58
N VAL A 96 -9.92 4.86 -14.86
CA VAL A 96 -9.00 5.19 -15.94
C VAL A 96 -9.11 6.70 -16.16
N TYR A 97 -8.12 7.45 -15.70
CA TYR A 97 -8.08 8.91 -15.90
C TYR A 97 -8.02 9.25 -17.39
N GLY A 98 -8.61 10.39 -17.75
CA GLY A 98 -8.43 11.00 -19.07
C GLY A 98 -7.06 11.69 -19.21
N GLY A 99 -6.83 12.29 -20.38
CA GLY A 99 -5.56 12.96 -20.70
C GLY A 99 -4.99 12.63 -22.08
N GLY A 100 -5.84 12.17 -23.01
CA GLY A 100 -5.47 11.91 -24.41
C GLY A 100 -4.37 10.87 -24.62
N PHE A 101 -4.16 9.97 -23.66
CA PHE A 101 -3.04 9.01 -23.60
C PHE A 101 -1.64 9.62 -23.42
N TRP A 102 -1.53 10.93 -23.11
CA TRP A 102 -0.24 11.62 -22.92
C TRP A 102 -0.08 12.33 -21.56
N SER A 103 -1.17 12.50 -20.80
CA SER A 103 -1.17 13.03 -19.43
C SER A 103 -2.17 12.26 -18.55
N GLY A 104 -2.20 12.54 -17.24
CA GLY A 104 -2.99 11.79 -16.26
C GLY A 104 -2.09 11.14 -15.21
N THR A 105 -2.60 10.82 -14.01
CA THR A 105 -1.81 10.12 -12.98
C THR A 105 -2.68 9.35 -12.00
N SER A 106 -2.04 8.79 -10.97
CA SER A 106 -2.55 7.89 -9.94
C SER A 106 -2.54 8.47 -8.51
N THR A 107 -2.38 9.79 -8.26
CA THR A 107 -2.02 10.29 -6.91
C THR A 107 -2.73 11.54 -6.35
N LEU A 108 -3.91 11.92 -6.83
CA LEU A 108 -4.67 13.15 -6.46
C LEU A 108 -5.28 13.31 -5.06
N ASP A 109 -5.14 14.53 -4.52
CA ASP A 109 -6.02 15.29 -3.62
C ASP A 109 -7.47 15.50 -4.12
N VAL A 110 -7.69 16.14 -5.28
CA VAL A 110 -9.06 16.38 -5.84
C VAL A 110 -9.80 15.09 -6.12
N TYR A 111 -9.01 14.04 -6.27
CA TYR A 111 -9.46 12.71 -6.37
C TYR A 111 -8.96 11.87 -5.14
N ASP A 112 -8.83 12.36 -3.89
CA ASP A 112 -8.38 11.49 -2.77
C ASP A 112 -9.38 10.37 -2.45
N GLY A 113 -8.95 9.10 -2.50
CA GLY A 113 -9.80 7.93 -2.33
C GLY A 113 -10.55 7.84 -0.99
N ARG A 114 -10.10 8.55 0.03
CA ARG A 114 -10.71 8.60 1.37
C ARG A 114 -12.04 9.35 1.41
N ILE A 115 -12.34 10.15 0.38
CA ILE A 115 -13.54 11.01 0.32
C ILE A 115 -14.78 10.24 -0.22
N LEU A 116 -14.61 9.06 -0.81
CA LEU A 116 -15.72 8.26 -1.36
C LEU A 116 -16.17 7.08 -0.47
N THR A 117 -15.66 6.96 0.75
CA THR A 117 -16.09 5.93 1.72
C THR A 117 -17.16 6.50 2.65
N VAL A 118 -18.41 6.06 2.47
CA VAL A 118 -19.53 6.24 3.41
C VAL A 118 -19.56 5.07 4.40
#